data_AF-A0A966SEE7-F1
#
_entry.id   AF-A0A966SEE7-F1
#
_cell.length_a   1.000
_cell.length_b   1.000
_cell.length_c   1.000
_cell.angle_alpha   90.00
_cell.angle_beta   90.00
_cell.angle_gamma   90.00
#
_symmetry.space_group_name_H-M   'P 1'
#
loop_
_entity.id
_entity.type
_entity.pdbx_description
1 polymer ?
#
loop_
_entity_poly.entity_id
_entity_poly.type
_entity_poly.pdbx_seq_one_letter_code
_entity_poly.pdbx_strand_id
1 'polypeptide(L)'
;MILGSPTNESVKVNVYSANQSGSIALAYGTVAGQPDRQSASATLQVGKPHEFTLTNLVANTRYYYRLQFTAADGSASGSTDEATFHTARPPGSTFVFAVQGDSHPERERTTFNAELYRRTLTAAAADQPDFYILMGDDFSIDQYDPGNLTQPLVDNRYTL
;
A
#
# COMPACT_ATOMS: atom_id res chain seq x y z
N MET A 1 -1.11 -0.16 5.00
CA MET A 1 -0.96 1.07 4.20
C MET A 1 -0.16 0.73 2.96
N ILE A 2 -0.53 1.26 1.81
CA ILE A 2 0.16 1.08 0.53
C ILE A 2 0.28 2.46 -0.13
N LEU A 3 1.42 2.73 -0.77
CA LEU A 3 1.62 3.91 -1.62
C LEU A 3 1.63 3.47 -3.08
N GLY A 4 1.10 4.32 -3.96
CA GLY A 4 1.04 4.01 -5.39
C GLY A 4 0.85 5.24 -6.26
N SER A 5 0.86 5.01 -7.58
CA SER A 5 0.74 6.07 -8.58
C SER A 5 1.73 7.25 -8.38
N PRO A 6 3.04 7.00 -8.12
CA PRO A 6 3.99 8.08 -7.98
C PRO A 6 4.11 8.87 -9.29
N THR A 7 4.06 10.18 -9.20
CA THR A 7 4.39 11.11 -10.29
C THR A 7 5.77 11.73 -10.03
N ASN A 8 6.16 12.73 -10.80
CA ASN A 8 7.32 13.55 -10.50
C ASN A 8 7.15 14.39 -9.22
N GLU A 9 5.93 14.65 -8.75
CA GLU A 9 5.69 15.61 -7.65
C GLU A 9 4.63 15.17 -6.63
N SER A 10 4.09 13.96 -6.78
CA SER A 10 3.04 13.43 -5.92
C SER A 10 3.08 11.92 -5.78
N VAL A 11 2.42 11.41 -4.74
CA VAL A 11 2.13 9.98 -4.55
C VAL A 11 0.79 9.82 -3.84
N LYS A 12 0.04 8.77 -4.18
CA LYS A 12 -1.18 8.41 -3.46
C LYS A 12 -0.83 7.53 -2.27
N VAL A 13 -1.47 7.81 -1.15
CA VAL A 13 -1.35 7.07 0.11
C VAL A 13 -2.71 6.45 0.39
N ASN A 14 -2.76 5.12 0.55
CA ASN A 14 -3.96 4.39 0.94
C ASN A 14 -3.74 3.71 2.30
N VAL A 15 -4.57 4.08 3.27
CA VAL A 15 -4.51 3.56 4.65
C VAL A 15 -5.79 2.83 4.95
N TYR A 16 -5.68 1.61 5.47
CA TYR A 16 -6.80 0.78 5.88
C TYR A 16 -6.46 0.11 7.21
N SER A 17 -7.47 -0.02 8.08
CA SER A 17 -7.42 -0.86 9.26
C SER A 17 -8.74 -1.60 9.41
N ALA A 18 -8.67 -2.92 9.63
CA ALA A 18 -9.85 -3.77 9.81
C ALA A 18 -10.50 -3.59 11.19
N ASN A 19 -9.75 -3.05 12.18
CA ASN A 19 -10.15 -3.08 13.58
C ASN A 19 -9.99 -1.75 14.33
N GLN A 20 -9.46 -0.70 13.69
CA GLN A 20 -9.21 0.58 14.36
C GLN A 20 -9.75 1.76 13.56
N SER A 21 -10.40 2.68 14.27
CA SER A 21 -10.65 4.06 13.83
C SER A 21 -9.72 5.00 14.59
N GLY A 22 -9.46 6.19 14.07
CA GLY A 22 -8.56 7.13 14.74
C GLY A 22 -8.10 8.29 13.87
N SER A 23 -7.10 9.02 14.35
CA SER A 23 -6.38 10.00 13.53
C SER A 23 -5.14 9.36 12.93
N ILE A 24 -4.81 9.79 11.71
CA ILE A 24 -3.61 9.39 10.99
C ILE A 24 -2.94 10.62 10.36
N ALA A 25 -1.62 10.58 10.28
CA ALA A 25 -0.82 11.52 9.49
C ALA A 25 0.42 10.81 8.96
N LEU A 26 0.93 11.21 7.81
CA LEU A 26 2.19 10.71 7.30
C LEU A 26 3.30 11.67 7.67
N ALA A 27 4.29 11.22 8.44
CA ALA A 27 5.55 11.92 8.62
C ALA A 27 6.53 11.43 7.55
N TYR A 28 7.17 12.35 6.84
CA TYR A 28 8.04 12.00 5.72
C TYR A 28 9.17 13.00 5.52
N GLY A 29 10.23 12.58 4.84
CA GLY A 29 11.38 13.41 4.52
C GLY A 29 12.35 12.72 3.57
N THR A 30 13.45 13.39 3.26
CA THR A 30 14.48 12.89 2.31
C THR A 30 15.68 12.25 3.00
N VAL A 31 15.72 12.29 4.33
CA VAL A 31 16.78 11.71 5.17
C VAL A 31 16.16 10.62 6.04
N ALA A 32 16.77 9.43 6.03
CA ALA A 32 16.32 8.29 6.84
C ALA A 32 16.26 8.65 8.33
N GLY A 33 15.19 8.25 9.00
CA GLY A 33 14.95 8.54 10.41
C GLY A 33 14.71 10.02 10.76
N GLN A 34 14.69 10.94 9.78
CA GLN A 34 14.57 12.37 10.01
C GLN A 34 13.45 12.97 9.14
N PRO A 35 12.17 12.70 9.46
CA PRO A 35 11.07 13.35 8.77
C PRO A 35 11.09 14.85 9.04
N ASP A 36 11.12 15.65 7.97
CA ASP A 36 11.11 17.11 8.01
C ASP A 36 9.74 17.69 7.61
N ARG A 37 8.81 16.82 7.20
CA ARG A 37 7.45 17.18 6.76
C ARG A 37 6.42 16.24 7.36
N GLN A 38 5.18 16.72 7.41
CA GLN A 38 4.02 15.94 7.81
C GLN A 38 2.82 16.29 6.93
N SER A 39 1.98 15.30 6.62
CA SER A 39 0.70 15.54 5.97
C SER A 39 -0.28 16.23 6.92
N ALA A 40 -1.38 16.74 6.38
CA ALA A 40 -2.54 17.05 7.21
C ALA A 40 -3.01 15.78 7.95
N SER A 41 -3.51 15.96 9.17
CA SER A 41 -4.15 14.90 9.92
C SER A 41 -5.48 14.54 9.25
N ALA A 42 -5.77 13.25 9.16
CA ALA A 42 -7.02 12.73 8.63
C ALA A 42 -7.64 11.72 9.60
N THR A 43 -8.94 11.49 9.46
CA THR A 43 -9.68 10.49 10.25
C THR A 43 -9.75 9.19 9.47
N LEU A 44 -9.22 8.12 10.06
CA LEU A 44 -9.40 6.75 9.61
C LEU A 44 -10.68 6.17 10.23
N GLN A 45 -11.54 5.58 9.41
CA GLN A 45 -12.70 4.81 9.86
C GLN A 45 -12.38 3.32 9.78
N VAL A 46 -12.76 2.57 10.81
CA VAL A 46 -12.61 1.11 10.84
C VAL A 46 -13.29 0.47 9.64
N GLY A 47 -12.60 -0.47 9.00
CA GLY A 47 -13.12 -1.20 7.85
C GLY A 47 -13.27 -0.38 6.57
N LYS A 48 -12.77 0.86 6.52
CA LYS A 48 -12.84 1.70 5.32
C LYS A 48 -11.47 2.24 4.94
N PRO A 49 -11.05 2.10 3.67
CA PRO A 49 -9.81 2.70 3.21
C PRO A 49 -9.95 4.22 3.19
N HIS A 50 -8.89 4.90 3.60
CA HIS A 50 -8.72 6.34 3.47
C HIS A 50 -7.59 6.60 2.47
N GLU A 51 -7.93 7.25 1.34
CA GLU A 51 -6.98 7.64 0.30
C GLU A 51 -6.75 9.16 0.34
N PHE A 52 -5.50 9.58 0.30
CA PHE A 52 -5.11 10.97 0.11
C PHE A 52 -3.83 11.06 -0.74
N THR A 53 -3.55 12.25 -1.27
CA THR A 53 -2.39 12.49 -2.12
C THR A 53 -1.40 13.40 -1.39
N LEU A 54 -0.13 12.99 -1.32
CA LEU A 54 0.97 13.90 -0.99
C LEU A 54 1.37 14.63 -2.27
N THR A 55 1.51 15.94 -2.18
CA THR A 55 1.89 16.81 -3.31
C THR A 55 3.14 17.63 -2.95
N ASN A 56 3.62 18.45 -3.88
CA ASN A 56 4.81 19.28 -3.70
C ASN A 56 6.07 18.48 -3.34
N LEU A 57 6.16 17.25 -3.85
CA LEU A 57 7.34 16.41 -3.74
C LEU A 57 8.37 16.83 -4.78
N VAL A 58 9.64 16.59 -4.47
CA VAL A 58 10.73 16.83 -5.41
C VAL A 58 10.82 15.64 -6.38
N ALA A 59 11.00 15.92 -7.67
CA ALA A 59 11.16 14.88 -8.69
C ALA A 59 12.43 14.06 -8.46
N ASN A 60 12.42 12.80 -8.93
CA ASN A 60 13.54 11.88 -8.83
C ASN A 60 14.15 11.80 -7.41
N THR A 61 13.30 11.75 -6.38
CA THR A 61 13.73 11.81 -4.98
C THR A 61 13.19 10.61 -4.21
N ARG A 62 14.06 9.96 -3.45
CA ARG A 62 13.67 8.98 -2.44
C ARG A 62 13.14 9.69 -1.21
N TYR A 63 11.96 9.29 -0.77
CA TYR A 63 11.36 9.72 0.48
C TYR A 63 11.32 8.56 1.47
N TYR A 64 11.57 8.88 2.73
CA TYR A 64 11.39 8.01 3.90
C TYR A 64 10.13 8.46 4.60
N TYR A 65 9.29 7.53 5.03
CA TYR A 65 8.01 7.87 5.65
C TYR A 65 7.58 6.86 6.73
N ARG A 66 6.76 7.36 7.65
CA ARG A 66 6.08 6.59 8.69
C ARG A 66 4.65 7.07 8.82
N LEU A 67 3.71 6.15 9.00
CA LEU A 67 2.34 6.50 9.37
C LEU A 67 2.30 6.70 10.88
N GLN A 68 2.00 7.92 11.29
CA GLN A 68 1.64 8.25 12.67
C GLN A 68 0.15 8.01 12.86
N PHE A 69 -0.23 7.41 13.99
CA PHE A 69 -1.62 7.10 14.28
C PHE A 69 -1.94 7.22 15.76
N THR A 70 -3.21 7.52 16.05
CA THR A 70 -3.82 7.45 17.38
C THR A 70 -5.21 6.87 17.25
N ALA A 71 -5.49 5.77 17.95
CA ALA A 71 -6.80 5.15 17.99
C ALA A 71 -7.83 6.06 18.67
N ALA A 72 -9.05 6.07 18.16
CA ALA A 72 -10.13 6.93 18.63
C ALA A 72 -10.53 6.66 20.10
N ASP A 73 -10.34 5.43 20.57
CA ASP A 73 -10.59 4.99 21.95
C ASP A 73 -9.38 5.16 22.88
N GLY A 74 -8.25 5.66 22.35
CA GLY A 74 -7.00 5.84 23.08
C GLY A 74 -6.24 4.55 23.38
N SER A 75 -6.67 3.39 22.85
CA SER A 75 -6.05 2.08 23.10
C SER A 75 -4.64 1.94 22.52
N ALA A 76 -4.35 2.68 21.45
CA ALA A 76 -3.06 2.63 20.76
C ALA A 76 -2.71 4.00 20.17
N SER A 77 -1.43 4.33 20.20
CA SER A 77 -0.85 5.41 19.41
C SER A 77 0.61 5.10 19.11
N GLY A 78 1.13 5.64 18.01
CA GLY A 78 2.51 5.40 17.64
C GLY A 78 2.83 5.73 16.20
N SER A 79 3.88 5.09 15.69
CA SER A 79 4.32 5.19 14.31
C SER A 79 4.63 3.81 13.76
N THR A 80 4.38 3.59 12.47
CA THR A 80 4.86 2.38 11.79
C THR A 80 6.38 2.39 11.67
N ASP A 81 6.92 1.24 11.27
CA ASP A 81 8.27 1.17 10.74
C ASP A 81 8.45 2.13 9.55
N GLU A 82 9.69 2.55 9.34
CA GLU A 82 10.04 3.39 8.21
C GLU A 82 9.98 2.59 6.92
N ALA A 83 9.31 3.17 5.93
CA ALA A 83 9.29 2.66 4.57
C ALA A 83 9.77 3.76 3.63
N THR A 84 9.99 3.40 2.36
CA THR A 84 10.42 4.36 1.34
C THR A 84 9.57 4.29 0.08
N PHE A 85 9.51 5.40 -0.63
CA PHE A 85 9.05 5.45 -2.01
C PHE A 85 9.96 6.38 -2.80
N HIS A 86 9.83 6.37 -4.12
CA HIS A 86 10.56 7.25 -5.01
C HIS A 86 9.59 7.97 -5.94
N THR A 87 9.74 9.29 -6.09
CA THR A 87 9.04 10.01 -7.16
C THR A 87 9.61 9.60 -8.52
N ALA A 88 8.87 9.81 -9.60
CA ALA A 88 9.22 9.30 -10.92
C ALA A 88 10.67 9.67 -11.33
N ARG A 89 11.38 8.69 -11.88
CA ARG A 89 12.70 8.90 -12.51
C ARG A 89 12.55 9.82 -13.72
N PRO A 90 13.53 10.69 -14.04
CA PRO A 90 13.43 11.55 -15.19
C PRO A 90 13.64 10.75 -16.49
N PRO A 91 13.11 11.22 -17.63
CA PRO A 91 13.31 10.57 -18.92
C PRO A 91 14.80 10.31 -19.21
N GLY A 92 15.11 9.12 -19.74
CA GLY A 92 16.48 8.69 -20.04
C GLY A 92 17.25 8.10 -18.86
N SER A 93 16.68 8.06 -17.65
CA SER A 93 17.30 7.37 -16.51
C SER A 93 16.97 5.89 -16.49
N THR A 94 17.86 5.09 -15.91
CA THR A 94 17.59 3.70 -15.57
C THR A 94 16.64 3.61 -14.38
N PHE A 95 15.77 2.60 -14.39
CA PHE A 95 14.87 2.28 -13.29
C PHE A 95 14.70 0.76 -13.21
N VAL A 96 14.28 0.28 -12.04
CA VAL A 96 13.92 -1.12 -11.80
C VAL A 96 12.41 -1.18 -11.59
N PHE A 97 11.75 -2.16 -12.18
CA PHE A 97 10.33 -2.41 -11.94
C PHE A 97 10.10 -3.91 -11.82
N ALA A 98 9.09 -4.27 -11.03
CA ALA A 98 8.59 -5.63 -10.96
C ALA A 98 7.22 -5.69 -11.63
N VAL A 99 6.85 -6.87 -12.14
CA VAL A 99 5.54 -7.14 -12.73
C VAL A 99 5.07 -8.49 -12.22
N GLN A 100 3.83 -8.54 -11.74
CA GLN A 100 3.16 -9.77 -11.32
C GLN A 100 1.72 -9.76 -11.81
N GLY A 101 1.17 -10.95 -12.06
CA GLY A 101 -0.26 -11.17 -12.26
C GLY A 101 -0.62 -12.52 -11.65
N ASP A 102 -1.92 -12.84 -11.66
CA ASP A 102 -2.44 -14.17 -11.34
C ASP A 102 -2.10 -14.63 -9.92
N SER A 103 -2.07 -13.71 -8.96
CA SER A 103 -1.71 -14.00 -7.58
C SER A 103 -2.70 -14.97 -6.92
N HIS A 104 -4.00 -14.86 -7.23
CA HIS A 104 -5.08 -15.75 -6.77
C HIS A 104 -5.00 -16.28 -5.31
N PRO A 105 -4.80 -15.44 -4.29
CA PRO A 105 -4.68 -15.89 -2.90
C PRO A 105 -5.94 -16.64 -2.41
N GLU A 106 -7.11 -16.39 -3.01
CA GLU A 106 -8.37 -17.07 -2.71
C GLU A 106 -8.41 -18.55 -3.17
N ARG A 107 -7.46 -18.99 -3.99
CA ARG A 107 -7.37 -20.37 -4.49
C ARG A 107 -6.46 -21.24 -3.65
N GLU A 108 -6.35 -20.93 -2.35
CA GLU A 108 -5.50 -21.67 -1.41
C GLU A 108 -5.77 -23.19 -1.50
N ARG A 109 -4.68 -23.99 -1.52
CA ARG A 109 -4.70 -25.47 -1.63
C ARG A 109 -5.17 -26.03 -2.98
N THR A 110 -5.41 -25.19 -3.97
CA THR A 110 -5.62 -25.63 -5.37
C THR A 110 -4.49 -25.11 -6.25
N THR A 111 -4.66 -23.94 -6.87
CA THR A 111 -3.68 -23.32 -7.76
C THR A 111 -2.84 -22.23 -7.08
N PHE A 112 -3.06 -21.97 -5.79
CA PHE A 112 -2.25 -21.06 -4.99
C PHE A 112 -1.37 -21.79 -3.97
N ASN A 113 -0.12 -21.36 -3.86
CA ASN A 113 0.81 -21.79 -2.83
C ASN A 113 1.41 -20.56 -2.13
N ALA A 114 1.05 -20.38 -0.85
CA ALA A 114 1.44 -19.22 -0.06
C ALA A 114 2.97 -19.07 0.09
N GLU A 115 3.71 -20.18 0.17
CA GLU A 115 5.17 -20.15 0.30
C GLU A 115 5.83 -19.72 -1.02
N LEU A 116 5.33 -20.17 -2.16
CA LEU A 116 5.80 -19.69 -3.46
C LEU A 116 5.46 -18.21 -3.67
N TYR A 117 4.24 -17.78 -3.33
CA TYR A 117 3.84 -16.37 -3.39
C TYR A 117 4.73 -15.49 -2.52
N ARG A 118 4.99 -15.89 -1.27
CA ARG A 118 5.92 -15.18 -0.37
C ARG A 118 7.33 -15.11 -0.93
N ARG A 119 7.83 -16.20 -1.54
CA ARG A 119 9.14 -16.21 -2.22
C ARG A 119 9.17 -15.24 -3.40
N THR A 120 8.14 -15.20 -4.24
CA THR A 120 8.01 -14.24 -5.34
C THR A 120 8.08 -12.81 -4.83
N LEU A 121 7.28 -12.46 -3.81
CA LEU A 121 7.30 -11.13 -3.21
C LEU A 121 8.66 -10.79 -2.56
N THR A 122 9.29 -11.77 -1.90
CA THR A 122 10.62 -11.58 -1.29
C THR A 122 11.69 -11.31 -2.36
N ALA A 123 11.66 -12.05 -3.48
CA ALA A 123 12.57 -11.85 -4.60
C ALA A 123 12.35 -10.48 -5.24
N ALA A 124 11.10 -10.11 -5.54
CA ALA A 124 10.77 -8.80 -6.08
C ALA A 124 11.20 -7.66 -5.13
N ALA A 125 11.03 -7.82 -3.82
CA ALA A 125 11.48 -6.83 -2.84
C ALA A 125 13.02 -6.70 -2.76
N ALA A 126 13.76 -7.80 -2.97
CA ALA A 126 15.22 -7.81 -2.97
C ALA A 126 15.80 -6.98 -4.13
N ASP A 127 15.11 -6.91 -5.26
CA ASP A 127 15.49 -6.09 -6.42
C ASP A 127 15.25 -4.58 -6.19
N GLN A 128 14.57 -4.20 -5.10
CA GLN A 128 14.27 -2.80 -4.74
C GLN A 128 13.65 -1.99 -5.90
N PRO A 129 12.54 -2.45 -6.50
CA PRO A 129 11.94 -1.79 -7.66
C PRO A 129 11.49 -0.36 -7.33
N ASP A 130 11.61 0.54 -8.30
CA ASP A 130 11.06 1.90 -8.23
C ASP A 130 9.52 1.86 -8.21
N PHE A 131 8.91 0.87 -8.87
CA PHE A 131 7.47 0.59 -8.80
C PHE A 131 7.14 -0.87 -9.13
N TYR A 132 6.01 -1.35 -8.62
CA TYR A 132 5.51 -2.71 -8.83
C TYR A 132 4.17 -2.64 -9.58
N ILE A 133 4.10 -3.28 -10.76
CA ILE A 133 2.87 -3.40 -11.54
C ILE A 133 2.18 -4.73 -11.23
N LEU A 134 0.89 -4.65 -10.93
CA LEU A 134 -0.01 -5.78 -10.87
C LEU A 134 -0.86 -5.80 -12.16
N MET A 135 -0.77 -6.88 -12.94
CA MET A 135 -1.42 -7.00 -14.26
C MET A 135 -2.81 -7.64 -14.22
N GLY A 136 -3.39 -7.81 -13.04
CA GLY A 136 -4.71 -8.40 -12.86
C GLY A 136 -4.66 -9.83 -12.33
N ASP A 137 -5.86 -10.38 -12.11
CA ASP A 137 -6.07 -11.70 -11.49
C ASP A 137 -5.44 -11.85 -10.09
N ASP A 138 -5.27 -10.72 -9.39
CA ASP A 138 -4.90 -10.69 -7.98
C ASP A 138 -6.08 -11.01 -7.05
N PHE A 139 -7.30 -10.75 -7.51
CA PHE A 139 -8.54 -10.99 -6.79
C PHE A 139 -9.60 -11.46 -7.79
N SER A 140 -10.04 -12.73 -7.70
CA SER A 140 -11.21 -13.23 -8.45
C SER A 140 -12.44 -13.40 -7.57
N ILE A 141 -13.60 -12.87 -7.99
CA ILE A 141 -14.92 -13.12 -7.37
C ILE A 141 -15.85 -13.94 -8.28
N ASP A 142 -15.27 -14.68 -9.24
CA ASP A 142 -15.95 -15.44 -10.29
C ASP A 142 -17.04 -16.41 -9.85
N GLN A 143 -16.98 -16.91 -8.61
CA GLN A 143 -17.96 -17.83 -8.05
C GLN A 143 -19.25 -17.15 -7.57
N TYR A 144 -19.26 -15.82 -7.45
CA TYR A 144 -20.43 -15.08 -7.00
C TYR A 144 -21.26 -14.56 -8.16
N ASP A 145 -22.58 -14.59 -7.99
CA ASP A 145 -23.52 -13.98 -8.92
C ASP A 145 -23.32 -12.44 -8.94
N PRO A 146 -22.96 -11.84 -10.09
CA PRO A 146 -22.81 -10.39 -10.21
C PRO A 146 -24.07 -9.61 -9.81
N GLY A 147 -25.26 -10.22 -9.94
CA GLY A 147 -26.54 -9.62 -9.55
C GLY A 147 -26.78 -9.53 -8.04
N ASN A 148 -25.97 -10.21 -7.21
CA ASN A 148 -26.13 -10.29 -5.76
C ASN A 148 -24.82 -10.03 -4.99
N LEU A 149 -23.90 -9.25 -5.58
CA LEU A 149 -22.65 -8.88 -4.91
C LEU A 149 -22.91 -7.93 -3.74
N THR A 150 -22.34 -8.24 -2.59
CA THR A 150 -22.33 -7.39 -1.40
C THR A 150 -20.91 -7.25 -0.89
N GLN A 151 -20.59 -6.16 -0.20
CA GLN A 151 -19.27 -5.96 0.40
C GLN A 151 -18.88 -7.15 1.31
N PRO A 152 -19.73 -7.65 2.22
CA PRO A 152 -19.38 -8.80 3.05
C PRO A 152 -19.04 -10.08 2.26
N LEU A 153 -19.68 -10.31 1.10
CA LEU A 153 -19.34 -11.46 0.25
C LEU A 153 -17.92 -11.35 -0.31
N VAL A 154 -17.52 -10.15 -0.73
CA VAL A 154 -16.17 -9.91 -1.25
C VAL A 154 -15.16 -9.97 -0.13
N ASP A 155 -15.40 -9.27 0.99
CA ASP A 155 -14.49 -9.21 2.13
C ASP A 155 -14.19 -10.62 2.68
N ASN A 156 -15.22 -11.45 2.88
CA ASN A 156 -15.08 -12.81 3.42
C ASN A 156 -14.35 -13.80 2.49
N ARG A 157 -14.23 -13.49 1.20
CA ARG A 157 -13.49 -14.35 0.26
C ARG A 157 -11.98 -14.28 0.47
N TYR A 158 -11.49 -13.17 1.00
CA TYR A 158 -10.06 -12.88 1.15
C TYR A 158 -9.61 -12.78 2.60
N THR A 159 -10.49 -13.06 3.56
CA THR A 159 -10.09 -13.38 4.93
C THR A 159 -9.52 -14.80 4.97
N LEU A 160 -8.20 -14.91 4.78
CA LEU A 160 -7.40 -16.12 5.01
C LEU A 160 -7.16 -16.37 6.50
#